data_AF-P0CF21-F1
#
_entry.id   AF-P0CF21-F1
#
_cell.length_a   1.000
_cell.length_b   1.000
_cell.length_c   1.000
_cell.angle_alpha   90.00
_cell.angle_beta   90.00
_cell.angle_gamma   90.00
#
_symmetry.space_group_name_H-M   'P 1'
#
loop_
_entity.id
_entity.type
_entity.pdbx_description
1 polymer ?
#
loop_
_entity_poly.entity_id
_entity_poly.type
_entity_poly.pdbx_seq_one_letter_code
_entity_poly.pdbx_strand_id
1 'polypeptide(L)'
;MEMTYYEKTPLIRQFLNNGKTNSWFYVKHEMLQPGGSFKSRGIGHLIRKSNEEALSEGSGKLAVFSSSGGNAGLAAATACRSMALNCSVVVPKTTKPRMVKKIQSAGAKVIIHGDHWGEADEYLRHE
;
A
#
# COMPACT_ATOMS: atom_id res chain seq x y z
N MET A 1 16.79 -2.88 11.59
CA MET A 1 16.17 -3.77 10.59
C MET A 1 15.75 -2.90 9.43
N GLU A 2 16.27 -3.15 8.23
CA GLU A 2 15.94 -2.36 7.04
C GLU A 2 14.46 -2.57 6.68
N MET A 3 13.74 -1.49 6.37
CA MET A 3 12.32 -1.58 6.04
C MET A 3 12.19 -2.09 4.61
N THR A 4 11.40 -3.14 4.39
CA THR A 4 11.11 -3.68 3.05
C THR A 4 9.72 -3.23 2.59
N TYR A 5 9.48 -3.20 1.28
CA TYR A 5 8.12 -3.01 0.74
C TYR A 5 7.31 -4.32 0.71
N TYR A 6 8.00 -5.46 0.80
CA TYR A 6 7.46 -6.79 0.61
C TYR A 6 8.15 -7.79 1.55
N GLU A 7 7.35 -8.69 2.11
CA GLU A 7 7.84 -9.84 2.85
C GLU A 7 7.32 -11.15 2.24
N LYS A 8 8.17 -12.19 2.26
CA LYS A 8 7.74 -13.55 1.95
C LYS A 8 6.90 -14.08 3.12
N THR A 9 5.61 -13.80 3.09
CA THR A 9 4.66 -14.27 4.11
C THR A 9 4.62 -15.80 4.16
N PRO A 10 4.37 -16.42 5.32
CA PRO A 10 4.33 -17.88 5.44
C PRO A 10 3.10 -18.46 4.75
N LEU A 11 3.25 -19.68 4.22
CA LEU A 11 2.15 -20.53 3.78
C LEU A 11 1.90 -21.55 4.89
N ILE A 12 0.86 -21.34 5.68
CA ILE A 12 0.58 -22.16 6.87
C ILE A 12 -0.53 -23.13 6.56
N ARG A 13 -0.30 -24.41 6.77
CA ARG A 13 -1.34 -25.43 6.71
C ARG A 13 -2.20 -25.34 7.97
N GLN A 14 -3.50 -25.17 7.81
CA GLN A 14 -4.47 -25.10 8.89
C GLN A 14 -5.57 -26.14 8.68
N PHE A 15 -6.13 -26.64 9.77
CA PHE A 15 -7.26 -27.55 9.76
C PHE A 15 -8.53 -26.75 10.03
N LEU A 16 -9.51 -26.84 9.13
CA LEU A 16 -10.83 -26.25 9.33
C LEU A 16 -11.79 -27.34 9.74
N ASN A 17 -12.35 -27.21 10.95
CA ASN A 17 -13.53 -27.93 11.37
C ASN A 17 -14.63 -26.90 11.66
N ASN A 18 -15.65 -26.87 10.82
CA ASN A 18 -16.80 -25.96 10.94
C ASN A 18 -18.12 -26.69 11.24
N GLY A 19 -18.06 -27.96 11.69
CA GLY A 19 -19.23 -28.80 11.94
C GLY A 19 -19.94 -29.34 10.69
N LYS A 20 -19.55 -28.91 9.48
CA LYS A 20 -20.07 -29.43 8.20
C LYS A 20 -19.02 -30.21 7.41
N THR A 21 -17.78 -29.76 7.47
CA THR A 21 -16.65 -30.34 6.72
C THR A 21 -15.37 -30.27 7.55
N ASN A 22 -14.55 -31.30 7.40
CA ASN A 22 -13.18 -31.36 7.94
C ASN A 22 -12.21 -31.28 6.77
N SER A 23 -11.43 -30.22 6.67
CA SER A 23 -10.54 -30.02 5.53
C SER A 23 -9.26 -29.31 5.92
N TRP A 24 -8.17 -29.70 5.27
CA TRP A 24 -6.90 -28.99 5.35
C TRP A 24 -6.84 -27.91 4.29
N PHE A 25 -6.45 -26.71 4.68
CA PHE A 25 -6.28 -25.58 3.78
C PHE A 25 -4.94 -24.90 4.05
N TYR A 26 -4.43 -24.17 3.06
CA TYR A 26 -3.25 -23.36 3.23
C TYR A 26 -3.65 -21.89 3.31
N VAL A 27 -3.13 -21.20 4.33
CA VAL A 27 -3.35 -19.77 4.55
C VAL A 27 -2.09 -19.02 4.21
N LYS A 28 -2.25 -18.01 3.37
CA LYS A 28 -1.23 -17.02 3.10
C LYS A 28 -1.44 -15.82 4.01
N HIS A 29 -0.51 -15.61 4.93
CA HIS A 29 -0.65 -14.61 5.99
C HIS A 29 -0.33 -13.18 5.49
N GLU A 30 -1.20 -12.61 4.67
CA GLU A 30 -0.98 -11.32 3.99
C GLU A 30 -1.04 -10.08 4.90
N MET A 31 -1.62 -10.15 6.10
CA MET A 31 -1.51 -9.05 7.06
C MET A 31 -0.10 -8.85 7.64
N LEU A 32 0.81 -9.79 7.41
CA LEU A 32 2.23 -9.65 7.78
C LEU A 32 3.05 -8.87 6.74
N GLN A 33 2.45 -8.51 5.59
CA GLN A 33 3.11 -7.61 4.66
C GLN A 33 3.38 -6.25 5.33
N PRO A 34 4.41 -5.50 4.90
CA PRO A 34 4.76 -4.20 5.50
C PRO A 34 3.60 -3.18 5.50
N GLY A 35 2.75 -3.18 4.46
CA GLY A 35 1.54 -2.35 4.39
C GLY A 35 0.32 -2.94 5.11
N GLY A 36 0.48 -4.06 5.82
CA GLY A 36 -0.57 -4.75 6.58
C GLY A 36 -1.61 -5.47 5.71
N SER A 37 -1.36 -5.64 4.42
CA SER A 37 -2.26 -6.37 3.51
C SER A 37 -1.55 -6.85 2.24
N PHE A 38 -2.25 -7.67 1.47
CA PHE A 38 -1.77 -8.19 0.19
C PHE A 38 -1.40 -7.11 -0.85
N LYS A 39 -1.92 -5.87 -0.70
CA LYS A 39 -1.67 -4.78 -1.66
C LYS A 39 -0.20 -4.36 -1.72
N SER A 40 0.57 -4.58 -0.66
CA SER A 40 2.03 -4.40 -0.67
C SER A 40 2.73 -5.17 -1.78
N ARG A 41 2.19 -6.35 -2.16
CA ARG A 41 2.76 -7.16 -3.24
C ARG A 41 2.72 -6.42 -4.57
N GLY A 42 1.51 -6.09 -5.04
CA GLY A 42 1.31 -5.49 -6.36
C GLY A 42 1.84 -4.06 -6.43
N ILE A 43 1.42 -3.21 -5.49
CA ILE A 43 1.79 -1.79 -5.48
C ILE A 43 3.28 -1.62 -5.22
N GLY A 44 3.84 -2.35 -4.25
CA GLY A 44 5.26 -2.26 -3.96
C GLY A 44 6.14 -2.80 -5.10
N HIS A 45 5.71 -3.86 -5.78
CA HIS A 45 6.41 -4.35 -6.97
C HIS A 45 6.39 -3.33 -8.12
N LEU A 46 5.22 -2.73 -8.39
CA LEU A 46 5.07 -1.69 -9.41
C LEU A 46 6.00 -0.51 -9.12
N ILE A 47 5.94 0.05 -7.90
CA ILE A 47 6.78 1.19 -7.50
C ILE A 47 8.27 0.85 -7.64
N ARG A 48 8.70 -0.33 -7.17
CA ARG A 48 10.09 -0.76 -7.29
C ARG A 48 10.52 -0.83 -8.76
N LYS A 49 9.75 -1.52 -9.61
CA LYS A 49 10.09 -1.71 -11.03
C LYS A 49 10.14 -0.38 -11.78
N SER A 50 9.14 0.48 -11.59
CA SER A 50 9.11 1.80 -12.22
C SER A 50 10.26 2.69 -11.74
N ASN A 51 10.63 2.62 -10.46
CA ASN A 51 11.76 3.39 -9.96
C ASN A 51 13.12 2.85 -10.46
N GLU A 52 13.28 1.53 -10.57
CA GLU A 52 14.46 0.93 -11.20
C GLU A 52 14.62 1.37 -12.66
N GLU A 53 13.52 1.38 -13.40
CA GLU A 53 13.47 1.85 -14.79
C GLU A 53 13.85 3.34 -14.90
N ALA A 54 13.21 4.21 -14.11
CA ALA A 54 13.51 5.64 -14.09
C ALA A 54 14.98 5.94 -13.72
N LEU A 55 15.56 5.17 -12.79
CA LEU A 55 16.99 5.30 -12.45
C LEU A 55 17.88 4.83 -13.61
N SER A 56 17.51 3.76 -14.31
CA SER A 56 18.29 3.24 -15.45
C SER A 56 18.27 4.19 -16.64
N GLU A 57 17.21 4.97 -16.81
CA GLU A 57 17.06 5.98 -17.86
C GLU A 57 17.69 7.34 -17.49
N GLY A 58 18.16 7.51 -16.25
CA GLY A 58 18.72 8.78 -15.77
C GLY A 58 17.68 9.83 -15.35
N SER A 59 16.39 9.47 -15.32
CA SER A 59 15.28 10.33 -14.87
C SER A 59 15.29 10.59 -13.36
N GLY A 60 16.11 9.85 -12.60
CA GLY A 60 16.24 9.98 -11.16
C GLY A 60 15.18 9.20 -10.39
N LYS A 61 14.98 9.56 -9.12
CA LYS A 61 14.00 8.90 -8.24
C LYS A 61 12.59 9.36 -8.57
N LEU A 62 11.64 8.43 -8.62
CA LEU A 62 10.23 8.75 -8.80
C LEU A 62 9.60 9.39 -7.56
N ALA A 63 8.55 10.18 -7.80
CA ALA A 63 7.55 10.54 -6.80
C ALA A 63 6.27 9.76 -7.07
N VAL A 64 5.64 9.23 -6.03
CA VAL A 64 4.43 8.40 -6.14
C VAL A 64 3.21 9.15 -5.64
N PHE A 65 2.15 9.06 -6.42
CA PHE A 65 0.85 9.67 -6.14
C PHE A 65 -0.21 8.57 -6.08
N SER A 66 -1.09 8.59 -5.07
CA SER A 66 -2.15 7.59 -4.91
C SER A 66 -3.44 8.19 -4.35
N SER A 67 -4.58 7.90 -4.96
CA SER A 67 -5.90 8.29 -4.48
C SER A 67 -6.51 7.12 -3.69
N SER A 68 -6.18 6.99 -2.40
CA SER A 68 -6.75 5.89 -1.59
C SER A 68 -6.67 6.11 -0.08
N GLY A 69 -7.83 6.28 0.54
CA GLY A 69 -8.01 6.27 2.00
C GLY A 69 -7.99 4.88 2.63
N GLY A 70 -7.30 3.90 2.04
CA GLY A 70 -7.32 2.51 2.47
C GLY A 70 -5.98 1.79 2.29
N ASN A 71 -6.05 0.46 2.15
CA ASN A 71 -4.86 -0.38 2.07
C ASN A 71 -3.95 -0.08 0.84
N ALA A 72 -4.48 0.52 -0.23
CA ALA A 72 -3.66 0.87 -1.39
C ALA A 72 -2.76 2.08 -1.09
N GLY A 73 -3.32 3.14 -0.52
CA GLY A 73 -2.56 4.32 -0.10
C GLY A 73 -1.52 3.97 0.98
N LEU A 74 -1.88 3.10 1.93
CA LEU A 74 -0.92 2.61 2.92
C LEU A 74 0.19 1.75 2.29
N ALA A 75 -0.15 0.88 1.33
CA ALA A 75 0.86 0.08 0.62
C ALA A 75 1.82 0.96 -0.19
N ALA A 76 1.32 2.00 -0.86
CA ALA A 76 2.14 2.97 -1.59
C ALA A 76 3.08 3.72 -0.63
N ALA A 77 2.52 4.28 0.46
CA ALA A 77 3.30 5.00 1.47
C ALA A 77 4.42 4.15 2.08
N THR A 78 4.11 2.92 2.50
CA THR A 78 5.11 2.00 3.07
C THR A 78 6.17 1.61 2.03
N ALA A 79 5.79 1.34 0.78
CA ALA A 79 6.74 1.02 -0.27
C ALA A 79 7.68 2.21 -0.56
N CYS A 80 7.15 3.42 -0.73
CA CYS A 80 7.95 4.63 -0.93
C CYS A 80 8.93 4.88 0.21
N ARG A 81 8.48 4.71 1.46
CA ARG A 81 9.36 4.84 2.63
C ARG A 81 10.52 3.85 2.60
N SER A 82 10.27 2.59 2.23
CA SER A 82 11.34 1.58 2.12
C SER A 82 12.39 1.90 1.04
N MET A 83 12.04 2.72 0.04
CA MET A 83 12.90 3.06 -1.09
C MET A 83 13.39 4.53 -1.06
N ALA A 84 13.09 5.26 0.02
CA ALA A 84 13.36 6.69 0.14
C ALA A 84 12.83 7.50 -1.05
N LEU A 85 11.57 7.25 -1.43
CA LEU A 85 10.81 7.97 -2.44
C LEU A 85 9.76 8.88 -1.78
N ASN A 86 9.43 9.98 -2.44
CA ASN A 86 8.34 10.85 -2.02
C ASN A 86 6.99 10.20 -2.35
N CYS A 87 6.02 10.33 -1.44
CA CYS A 87 4.68 9.77 -1.59
C CYS A 87 3.62 10.79 -1.16
N SER A 88 2.67 11.07 -2.05
CA SER A 88 1.47 11.86 -1.77
C SER A 88 0.23 10.98 -1.91
N VAL A 89 -0.62 10.96 -0.88
CA VAL A 89 -1.86 10.19 -0.88
C VAL A 89 -3.04 11.13 -0.71
N VAL A 90 -3.90 11.21 -1.74
CA VAL A 90 -5.16 11.95 -1.68
C VAL A 90 -6.25 11.03 -1.16
N VAL A 91 -7.03 11.50 -0.19
CA VAL A 91 -8.09 10.72 0.46
C VAL A 91 -9.37 11.56 0.57
N PRO A 92 -10.56 10.96 0.42
CA PRO A 92 -11.82 11.69 0.64
C PRO A 92 -12.01 12.05 2.11
N LYS A 93 -12.84 13.07 2.39
CA LYS A 93 -13.22 13.50 3.75
C LYS A 93 -13.83 12.38 4.60
N THR A 94 -14.46 11.40 3.95
CA THR A 94 -15.03 10.20 4.58
C THR A 94 -13.98 9.21 5.11
N THR A 95 -12.69 9.41 4.78
CA THR A 95 -11.60 8.54 5.24
C THR A 95 -11.45 8.60 6.76
N LYS A 96 -11.50 7.43 7.40
CA LYS A 96 -11.38 7.32 8.86
C LYS A 96 -10.08 7.99 9.35
N PRO A 97 -10.11 8.82 10.42
CA PRO A 97 -8.91 9.48 10.95
C PRO A 97 -7.78 8.52 11.32
N ARG A 98 -8.12 7.30 11.76
CA ARG A 98 -7.15 6.24 12.03
C ARG A 98 -6.34 5.85 10.79
N MET A 99 -6.97 5.83 9.61
CA MET A 99 -6.28 5.49 8.37
C MET A 99 -5.41 6.65 7.87
N VAL A 100 -5.91 7.90 7.97
CA VAL A 100 -5.11 9.11 7.68
C VAL A 100 -3.82 9.09 8.49
N LYS A 101 -3.92 8.88 9.82
CA LYS A 101 -2.74 8.77 10.70
C LYS A 101 -1.81 7.64 10.30
N LYS A 102 -2.34 6.45 9.96
CA LYS A 102 -1.50 5.32 9.50
C LYS A 102 -0.70 5.66 8.25
N ILE A 103 -1.32 6.32 7.27
CA ILE A 103 -0.66 6.70 6.01
C ILE A 103 0.40 7.78 6.27
N GLN A 104 0.09 8.79 7.10
CA GLN A 104 1.06 9.80 7.54
C GLN A 104 2.24 9.17 8.30
N SER A 105 1.98 8.26 9.23
CA SER A 105 3.02 7.54 9.97
C SER A 105 3.88 6.65 9.07
N ALA A 106 3.35 6.21 7.93
CA ALA A 106 4.11 5.52 6.89
C ALA A 106 4.99 6.47 6.05
N GLY A 107 4.94 7.79 6.28
CA GLY A 107 5.83 8.79 5.67
C GLY A 107 5.25 9.51 4.46
N ALA A 108 3.98 9.28 4.11
CA ALA A 108 3.34 9.98 2.99
C ALA A 108 2.73 11.31 3.43
N LYS A 109 2.78 12.30 2.53
CA LYS A 109 1.95 13.51 2.61
C LYS A 109 0.51 13.11 2.34
N VAL A 110 -0.42 13.37 3.27
CA VAL A 110 -1.84 13.08 3.06
C VAL A 110 -2.58 14.37 2.76
N ILE A 111 -3.31 14.38 1.64
CA ILE A 111 -4.16 15.48 1.21
C ILE A 111 -5.61 15.02 1.33
N ILE A 112 -6.44 15.77 2.06
CA ILE A 112 -7.86 15.44 2.22
C ILE A 112 -8.64 16.28 1.22
N HIS A 113 -9.22 15.65 0.21
CA HIS A 113 -9.98 16.32 -0.84
C HIS A 113 -11.18 15.48 -1.28
N GLY A 114 -12.31 16.15 -1.51
CA GLY A 114 -13.54 15.53 -2.02
C GLY A 114 -14.36 14.76 -0.99
N ASP A 115 -15.65 14.60 -1.28
CA ASP A 115 -16.62 13.93 -0.41
C ASP A 115 -16.60 12.40 -0.60
N HIS A 116 -16.17 11.93 -1.79
CA HIS A 116 -15.96 10.52 -2.09
C HIS A 116 -14.67 10.28 -2.88
N TRP A 117 -14.29 9.01 -3.03
CA TRP A 117 -13.02 8.61 -3.68
C TRP A 117 -12.86 9.18 -5.11
N GLY A 118 -13.94 9.26 -5.91
CA GLY A 118 -13.88 9.83 -7.27
C GLY A 118 -13.34 11.26 -7.32
N GLU A 119 -13.85 12.18 -6.50
CA GLU A 119 -13.33 13.56 -6.41
C GLU A 119 -11.88 13.61 -5.92
N ALA A 120 -11.48 12.71 -5.01
CA ALA A 120 -10.09 12.60 -4.57
C ALA A 120 -9.16 12.12 -5.71
N ASP A 121 -9.61 11.20 -6.57
CA ASP A 121 -8.86 10.75 -7.74
C ASP A 121 -8.78 11.83 -8.82
N GLU A 122 -9.89 12.53 -9.08
CA GLU A 122 -9.94 13.65 -10.03
C GLU A 122 -8.97 14.76 -9.62
N TYR A 123 -9.02 15.19 -8.36
CA TYR A 123 -8.07 16.17 -7.82
C TYR A 123 -6.61 15.73 -8.03
N LEU A 124 -6.30 14.45 -7.77
CA LEU A 124 -4.93 13.94 -7.92
C LEU A 124 -4.42 13.95 -9.36
N ARG A 125 -5.30 13.81 -10.36
CA ARG A 125 -4.91 13.81 -11.79
C ARG A 125 -4.66 15.20 -12.35
N HIS A 126 -5.08 16.24 -11.64
CA HIS A 126 -5.05 17.63 -12.10
C HIS A 126 -4.14 18.53 -11.25
N GLU A 127 -3.40 17.98 -10.28
CA GLU A 127 -2.26 18.62 -9.58
C GLU A 127 -0.92 18.26 -10.24
#